data_AF-A0A2K8L187-F1
#
_entry.id   AF-A0A2K8L187-F1
#
_cell.length_a   1.000
_cell.length_b   1.000
_cell.length_c   1.000
_cell.angle_alpha   90.00
_cell.angle_beta   90.00
_cell.angle_gamma   90.00
#
_symmetry.space_group_name_H-M   'P 1'
#
loop_
_entity.id
_entity.type
_entity.pdbx_description
1 polymer ?
#
loop_
_entity_poly.entity_id
_entity_poly.type
_entity_poly.pdbx_seq_one_letter_code
_entity_poly.pdbx_strand_id
1 'polypeptide(L)'
;MICFRVMMKYLVCLVGLLFLYAGTTVAQEMSVFISPSQAYAEAVQIEKEVELLLKHFKISARIHPKPYKAELKPRHVFEKAYVVLTKVQILREKNGFSRFSIVSLEPKMSVDSELVYEQAQRILTELRIIKTRLGISAQVSAAKSYSGKRPIDVFNKLHQISLNIELLNQEPISPNHVFAVVMKIDHDVDDILRQRLVDDQTFPPAKVEGAKPVDTLASVFALMGEIQRLQGQVGIGRTDFSAFEQSEDVEPSDVFNMVGMAFAELQTLKASLDITTIAPPAERFEGKTPADVQQLISWVTRKLRLIEQLR
;
A
#
# COMPACT_ATOMS: atom_id res chain seq x y z
N MET A 1 -73.64 -2.35 -6.25
CA MET A 1 -72.57 -1.31 -6.22
C MET A 1 -72.08 -0.92 -4.82
N ILE A 2 -72.87 -1.06 -3.74
CA ILE A 2 -72.46 -0.67 -2.37
C ILE A 2 -71.44 -1.65 -1.76
N CYS A 3 -71.56 -2.96 -2.03
CA CYS A 3 -70.66 -3.98 -1.48
C CYS A 3 -69.19 -3.83 -1.91
N PHE A 4 -68.95 -3.34 -3.14
CA PHE A 4 -67.59 -3.19 -3.70
C PHE A 4 -66.80 -2.05 -3.03
N ARG A 5 -67.49 -0.97 -2.63
CA ARG A 5 -66.86 0.18 -1.95
C ARG A 5 -66.41 -0.13 -0.53
N VAL A 6 -67.07 -1.08 0.15
CA VAL A 6 -66.69 -1.50 1.50
C VAL A 6 -65.45 -2.40 1.44
N MET A 7 -65.42 -3.36 0.50
CA MET A 7 -64.28 -4.28 0.34
C MET A 7 -62.98 -3.55 -0.05
N MET A 8 -63.06 -2.50 -0.87
CA MET A 8 -61.89 -1.71 -1.28
C MET A 8 -61.29 -0.89 -0.13
N LYS A 9 -62.10 -0.43 0.84
CA LYS A 9 -61.59 0.28 2.04
C LYS A 9 -60.82 -0.65 2.98
N TYR A 10 -61.28 -1.89 3.16
CA TYR A 10 -60.56 -2.89 3.96
C TYR A 10 -59.27 -3.34 3.29
N LEU A 11 -59.26 -3.48 1.95
CA LEU A 11 -58.05 -3.82 1.20
C LEU A 11 -56.98 -2.72 1.30
N VAL A 12 -57.36 -1.44 1.20
CA VAL A 12 -56.43 -0.29 1.33
C VAL A 12 -55.88 -0.20 2.76
N CYS A 13 -56.69 -0.44 3.79
CA CYS A 13 -56.20 -0.50 5.17
C CYS A 13 -55.27 -1.71 5.43
N LEU A 14 -55.56 -2.87 4.85
CA LEU A 14 -54.74 -4.08 5.01
C LEU A 14 -53.38 -3.95 4.31
N VAL A 15 -53.34 -3.35 3.11
CA VAL A 15 -52.09 -3.05 2.39
C VAL A 15 -51.28 -1.98 3.12
N GLY A 16 -51.93 -0.96 3.69
CA GLY A 16 -51.25 0.03 4.53
C GLY A 16 -50.63 -0.57 5.80
N LEU A 17 -51.27 -1.56 6.43
CA LEU A 17 -50.73 -2.25 7.61
C LEU A 17 -49.56 -3.18 7.28
N LEU A 18 -49.55 -3.80 6.09
CA LEU A 18 -48.42 -4.62 5.62
C LEU A 18 -47.15 -3.79 5.35
N PHE A 19 -47.30 -2.53 4.92
CA PHE A 19 -46.15 -1.62 4.76
C PHE A 19 -45.59 -1.08 6.09
N LEU A 20 -46.38 -1.09 7.17
CA LEU A 20 -45.91 -0.68 8.51
C LEU A 20 -45.16 -1.80 9.26
N TYR A 21 -45.33 -3.06 8.87
CA TYR A 21 -44.55 -4.19 9.40
C TYR A 21 -43.27 -4.52 8.61
N ALA A 22 -43.04 -3.87 7.47
CA ALA A 22 -41.72 -3.79 6.84
C ALA A 22 -40.79 -2.80 7.60
N GLY A 23 -40.96 -2.71 8.92
CA GLY A 23 -40.15 -1.93 9.83
C GLY A 23 -38.72 -2.40 9.75
N THR A 24 -37.95 -1.67 8.97
CA THR A 24 -36.53 -1.35 9.15
C THR A 24 -35.87 -2.17 10.25
N THR A 25 -35.49 -3.41 9.93
CA THR A 25 -34.35 -4.01 10.61
C THR A 25 -33.17 -3.15 10.18
N VAL A 26 -32.91 -2.09 10.94
CA VAL A 26 -31.61 -1.43 10.95
C VAL A 26 -30.69 -2.53 11.44
N ALA A 27 -30.15 -3.32 10.51
CA ALA A 27 -29.06 -4.21 10.79
C ALA A 27 -27.98 -3.29 11.33
N GLN A 28 -27.81 -3.28 12.65
CA GLN A 28 -26.63 -2.70 13.25
C GLN A 28 -25.48 -3.48 12.64
N GLU A 29 -24.82 -2.84 11.68
CA GLU A 29 -23.62 -3.33 11.07
C GLU A 29 -22.60 -3.38 12.20
N MET A 30 -22.52 -4.54 12.86
CA MET A 30 -21.44 -4.81 13.79
C MET A 30 -20.19 -4.88 12.95
N SER A 31 -19.52 -3.73 12.79
CA SER A 31 -18.23 -3.64 12.15
C SER A 31 -17.31 -4.63 12.87
N VAL A 32 -16.96 -5.72 12.18
CA VAL A 32 -16.12 -6.76 12.76
C VAL A 32 -14.75 -6.14 12.97
N PHE A 33 -14.35 -5.94 14.23
CA PHE A 33 -13.03 -5.38 14.52
C PHE A 33 -11.94 -6.30 13.95
N ILE A 34 -11.21 -5.81 12.96
CA ILE A 34 -10.09 -6.53 12.35
C ILE A 34 -8.78 -6.15 13.03
N SER A 35 -8.20 -7.12 13.74
CA SER A 35 -6.91 -6.98 14.41
C SER A 35 -5.72 -7.26 13.47
N PRO A 36 -4.49 -6.82 13.81
CA PRO A 36 -3.29 -7.21 13.08
C PRO A 36 -3.06 -8.73 13.02
N SER A 37 -3.64 -9.50 13.95
CA SER A 37 -3.54 -10.97 13.93
C SER A 37 -4.35 -11.59 12.80
N GLN A 38 -5.48 -11.00 12.42
CA GLN A 38 -6.25 -11.42 11.24
C GLN A 38 -5.51 -11.06 9.96
N ALA A 39 -4.95 -9.85 9.85
CA ALA A 39 -4.11 -9.47 8.71
C ALA A 39 -2.88 -10.39 8.57
N TYR A 40 -2.25 -10.78 9.69
CA TYR A 40 -1.16 -11.76 9.70
C TYR A 40 -1.60 -13.14 9.19
N ALA A 41 -2.80 -13.59 9.57
CA ALA A 41 -3.35 -14.87 9.12
C ALA A 41 -3.50 -14.90 7.59
N GLU A 42 -3.95 -13.79 6.99
CA GLU A 42 -4.03 -13.65 5.54
C GLU A 42 -2.66 -13.58 4.88
N ALA A 43 -1.70 -12.89 5.50
CA ALA A 43 -0.32 -12.91 5.01
C ALA A 43 0.25 -14.34 4.96
N VAL A 44 -0.06 -15.19 5.94
CA VAL A 44 0.31 -16.62 5.91
C VAL A 44 -0.42 -17.38 4.78
N GLN A 45 -1.66 -17.04 4.45
CA GLN A 45 -2.35 -17.61 3.30
C GLN A 45 -1.69 -17.21 1.97
N ILE A 46 -1.32 -15.94 1.83
CA ILE A 46 -0.57 -15.42 0.68
C ILE A 46 0.75 -16.19 0.51
N GLU A 47 1.51 -16.40 1.58
CA GLU A 47 2.75 -17.19 1.56
C GLU A 47 2.53 -18.60 0.98
N LYS A 48 1.49 -19.31 1.43
CA LYS A 48 1.16 -20.65 0.92
C LYS A 48 0.81 -20.62 -0.58
N GLU A 49 0.09 -19.60 -1.06
CA GLU A 49 -0.22 -19.47 -2.48
C GLU A 49 1.04 -19.20 -3.32
N VAL A 50 1.95 -18.36 -2.81
CA VAL A 50 3.26 -18.12 -3.43
C VAL A 50 4.09 -19.40 -3.47
N GLU A 51 4.06 -20.23 -2.43
CA GLU A 51 4.75 -21.52 -2.42
C GLU A 51 4.23 -22.49 -3.50
N LEU A 52 2.91 -22.53 -3.73
CA LEU A 52 2.31 -23.32 -4.81
C LEU A 52 2.76 -22.82 -6.19
N LEU A 53 2.83 -21.51 -6.39
CA LEU A 53 3.35 -20.91 -7.62
C LEU A 53 4.84 -21.26 -7.81
N LEU A 54 5.66 -21.12 -6.77
CA LEU A 54 7.09 -21.48 -6.84
C LEU A 54 7.27 -22.96 -7.22
N LYS A 55 6.45 -23.85 -6.66
CA LYS A 55 6.43 -25.28 -7.03
C LYS A 55 6.04 -25.47 -8.49
N HIS A 56 5.02 -24.78 -8.98
CA HIS A 56 4.58 -24.86 -10.38
C HIS A 56 5.70 -24.45 -11.35
N PHE A 57 6.41 -23.37 -11.05
CA PHE A 57 7.56 -22.90 -11.84
C PHE A 57 8.86 -23.66 -11.56
N LYS A 58 8.83 -24.73 -10.74
CA LYS A 58 10.00 -25.55 -10.36
C LYS A 58 11.13 -24.73 -9.70
N ILE A 59 10.78 -23.66 -9.00
CA ILE A 59 11.72 -22.84 -8.24
C ILE A 59 11.83 -23.42 -6.83
N SER A 60 12.99 -23.99 -6.49
CA SER A 60 13.29 -24.57 -5.18
C SER A 60 13.75 -23.55 -4.15
N ALA A 61 14.36 -22.44 -4.59
CA ALA A 61 14.86 -21.38 -3.72
C ALA A 61 13.73 -20.73 -2.90
N ARG A 62 14.03 -20.37 -1.65
CA ARG A 62 13.16 -19.64 -0.74
C ARG A 62 13.98 -18.57 -0.03
N ILE A 63 13.47 -17.36 0.03
CA ILE A 63 14.10 -16.25 0.75
C ILE A 63 13.40 -16.09 2.10
N HIS A 64 14.20 -16.13 3.17
CA HIS A 64 13.78 -15.89 4.55
C HIS A 64 14.62 -14.75 5.12
N PRO A 65 14.20 -13.48 4.92
CA PRO A 65 14.98 -12.34 5.36
C PRO A 65 15.00 -12.26 6.89
N LYS A 66 16.05 -11.65 7.43
CA LYS A 66 16.10 -11.30 8.85
C LYS A 66 14.94 -10.33 9.15
N PRO A 67 14.10 -10.60 10.17
CA PRO A 67 12.98 -9.72 10.46
C PRO A 67 13.47 -8.37 10.98
N TYR A 68 12.84 -7.29 10.50
CA TYR A 68 13.05 -5.95 11.03
C TYR A 68 12.49 -5.86 12.46
N LYS A 69 13.15 -5.05 13.29
CA LYS A 69 12.74 -4.76 14.66
C LYS A 69 12.45 -3.26 14.78
N ALA A 70 11.23 -2.86 14.45
CA ALA A 70 10.79 -1.47 14.48
C ALA A 70 9.35 -1.35 15.01
N GLU A 71 8.97 -0.15 15.44
CA GLU A 71 7.60 0.17 15.83
C GLU A 71 6.84 0.73 14.61
N LEU A 72 6.24 -0.16 13.83
CA LEU A 72 5.46 0.23 12.67
C LEU A 72 3.98 0.40 13.00
N LYS A 73 3.30 1.24 12.20
CA LYS A 73 1.86 1.50 12.26
C LYS A 73 1.17 0.85 11.06
N PRO A 74 -0.16 0.65 11.08
CA PRO A 74 -0.87 -0.02 9.98
C PRO A 74 -0.65 0.62 8.60
N ARG A 75 -0.50 1.95 8.50
CA ARG A 75 -0.16 2.66 7.25
C ARG A 75 1.12 2.13 6.57
N HIS A 76 2.14 1.75 7.35
CA HIS A 76 3.38 1.18 6.82
C HIS A 76 3.16 -0.22 6.26
N VAL A 77 2.27 -0.99 6.89
CA VAL A 77 1.90 -2.32 6.43
C VAL A 77 1.03 -2.22 5.17
N PHE A 78 0.15 -1.22 5.09
CA PHE A 78 -0.65 -0.94 3.90
C PHE A 78 0.26 -0.65 2.68
N GLU A 79 1.25 0.23 2.82
CA GLU A 79 2.21 0.49 1.75
C GLU A 79 3.08 -0.74 1.43
N LYS A 80 3.35 -1.59 2.41
CA LYS A 80 4.01 -2.87 2.12
C LYS A 80 3.13 -3.80 1.28
N ALA A 81 1.82 -3.80 1.51
CA ALA A 81 0.88 -4.54 0.67
C ALA A 81 0.83 -3.96 -0.75
N TYR A 82 0.92 -2.64 -0.92
CA TYR A 82 1.07 -2.00 -2.23
C TYR A 82 2.33 -2.49 -2.98
N VAL A 83 3.47 -2.58 -2.29
CA VAL A 83 4.71 -3.15 -2.85
C VAL A 83 4.50 -4.60 -3.32
N VAL A 84 3.81 -5.42 -2.52
CA VAL A 84 3.49 -6.80 -2.90
C VAL A 84 2.56 -6.84 -4.12
N LEU A 85 1.51 -6.02 -4.17
CA LEU A 85 0.60 -5.93 -5.32
C LEU A 85 1.32 -5.49 -6.59
N THR A 86 2.28 -4.57 -6.50
CA THR A 86 3.12 -4.17 -7.64
C THR A 86 3.90 -5.37 -8.18
N LYS A 87 4.52 -6.17 -7.30
CA LYS A 87 5.24 -7.38 -7.71
C LYS A 87 4.32 -8.48 -8.27
N VAL A 88 3.10 -8.60 -7.74
CA VAL A 88 2.06 -9.47 -8.31
C VAL A 88 1.64 -8.98 -9.71
N GLN A 89 1.55 -7.67 -9.92
CA GLN A 89 1.26 -7.11 -11.24
C GLN A 89 2.37 -7.41 -12.26
N ILE A 90 3.64 -7.31 -11.87
CA ILE A 90 4.77 -7.75 -12.71
C ILE A 90 4.62 -9.23 -13.08
N LEU A 91 4.29 -10.08 -12.10
CA LEU A 91 4.06 -11.51 -12.34
C LEU A 91 2.92 -11.74 -13.35
N ARG A 92 1.83 -10.97 -13.26
CA ARG A 92 0.71 -11.03 -14.21
C ARG A 92 1.16 -10.70 -15.62
N GLU A 93 1.87 -9.58 -15.78
CA GLU A 93 2.35 -9.12 -17.09
C GLU A 93 3.30 -10.13 -17.72
N LYS A 94 4.24 -10.68 -16.94
CA LYS A 94 5.16 -11.73 -17.41
C LYS A 94 4.46 -12.98 -17.94
N ASN A 95 3.25 -13.26 -17.43
CA ASN A 95 2.41 -14.38 -17.88
C ASN A 95 1.33 -13.95 -18.89
N GLY A 96 1.43 -12.75 -19.49
CA GLY A 96 0.50 -12.28 -20.51
C GLY A 96 -0.88 -11.90 -19.99
N PHE A 97 -1.05 -11.68 -18.68
CA PHE A 97 -2.32 -11.26 -18.10
C PHE A 97 -2.44 -9.73 -18.05
N SER A 98 -3.67 -9.24 -18.20
CA SER A 98 -3.97 -7.80 -18.08
C SER A 98 -3.61 -7.25 -16.70
N ARG A 99 -3.17 -5.99 -16.70
CA ARG A 99 -2.94 -5.18 -15.51
C ARG A 99 -4.22 -4.97 -14.71
N PHE A 100 -4.07 -4.73 -13.42
CA PHE A 100 -5.12 -4.16 -12.56
C PHE A 100 -4.62 -2.82 -11.98
N SER A 101 -5.55 -1.97 -11.52
CA SER A 101 -5.18 -0.73 -10.84
C SER A 101 -4.97 -0.99 -9.36
N ILE A 102 -3.80 -0.68 -8.82
CA ILE A 102 -3.57 -0.75 -7.36
C ILE A 102 -4.23 0.47 -6.72
N VAL A 103 -5.09 0.25 -5.74
CA VAL A 103 -5.85 1.32 -5.08
C VAL A 103 -4.93 2.03 -4.10
N SER A 104 -4.89 3.36 -4.20
CA SER A 104 -4.28 4.24 -3.18
C SER A 104 -5.36 4.67 -2.18
N LEU A 105 -4.96 5.06 -0.97
CA LEU A 105 -5.87 5.62 0.02
C LEU A 105 -5.93 7.13 -0.08
N GLU A 106 -7.06 7.69 0.33
CA GLU A 106 -7.11 9.09 0.73
C GLU A 106 -6.17 9.34 1.92
N PRO A 107 -5.56 10.53 2.00
CA PRO A 107 -4.76 10.93 3.16
C PRO A 107 -5.55 10.76 4.47
N LYS A 108 -5.00 10.00 5.42
CA LYS A 108 -5.59 9.80 6.76
C LYS A 108 -4.53 9.92 7.85
N MET A 109 -4.91 10.52 8.98
CA MET A 109 -4.06 10.62 10.17
C MET A 109 -3.72 9.24 10.76
N SER A 110 -4.71 8.34 10.73
CA SER A 110 -4.58 6.95 11.14
C SER A 110 -5.17 6.04 10.07
N VAL A 111 -4.47 4.95 9.77
CA VAL A 111 -4.96 3.87 8.90
C VAL A 111 -5.36 2.72 9.82
N ASP A 112 -6.55 2.20 9.61
CA ASP A 112 -7.06 1.08 10.41
C ASP A 112 -6.49 -0.25 9.93
N SER A 113 -6.43 -1.23 10.86
CA SER A 113 -5.93 -2.57 10.53
C SER A 113 -6.86 -3.33 9.57
N GLU A 114 -8.13 -2.92 9.46
CA GLU A 114 -9.08 -3.44 8.48
C GLU A 114 -8.61 -3.17 7.04
N LEU A 115 -8.17 -1.95 6.74
CA LEU A 115 -7.64 -1.61 5.41
C LEU A 115 -6.40 -2.45 5.04
N VAL A 116 -5.57 -2.80 6.04
CA VAL A 116 -4.42 -3.70 5.84
C VAL A 116 -4.90 -5.12 5.51
N TYR A 117 -5.92 -5.61 6.21
CA TYR A 117 -6.53 -6.91 5.94
C TYR A 117 -7.16 -6.97 4.56
N GLU A 118 -7.89 -5.93 4.14
CA GLU A 118 -8.48 -5.82 2.81
C GLU A 118 -7.42 -5.86 1.69
N GLN A 119 -6.29 -5.17 1.86
CA GLN A 119 -5.19 -5.29 0.89
C GLN A 119 -4.59 -6.69 0.86
N ALA A 120 -4.50 -7.37 2.01
CA ALA A 120 -4.06 -8.76 2.04
C ALA A 120 -5.06 -9.68 1.31
N GLN A 121 -6.38 -9.51 1.50
CA GLN A 121 -7.40 -10.21 0.72
C GLN A 121 -7.25 -9.98 -0.77
N ARG A 122 -6.94 -8.74 -1.16
CA ARG A 122 -6.72 -8.40 -2.56
C ARG A 122 -5.51 -9.12 -3.15
N ILE A 123 -4.37 -9.12 -2.46
CA ILE A 123 -3.18 -9.88 -2.88
C ILE A 123 -3.52 -11.36 -3.04
N LEU A 124 -4.20 -11.94 -2.04
CA LEU A 124 -4.61 -13.34 -2.05
C LEU A 124 -5.51 -13.67 -3.25
N THR A 125 -6.48 -12.81 -3.53
CA THR A 125 -7.39 -12.94 -4.67
C THR A 125 -6.64 -12.88 -6.01
N GLU A 126 -5.73 -11.93 -6.17
CA GLU A 126 -4.93 -11.80 -7.40
C GLU A 126 -4.04 -13.03 -7.64
N LEU A 127 -3.38 -13.55 -6.60
CA LEU A 127 -2.59 -14.79 -6.71
C LEU A 127 -3.45 -16.00 -7.08
N ARG A 128 -4.66 -16.10 -6.53
CA ARG A 128 -5.61 -17.16 -6.90
C ARG A 128 -6.06 -17.05 -8.35
N ILE A 129 -6.35 -15.84 -8.83
CA ILE A 129 -6.68 -15.59 -10.24
C ILE A 129 -5.52 -16.04 -11.15
N ILE A 130 -4.27 -15.71 -10.80
CA ILE A 130 -3.08 -16.17 -11.53
C ILE A 130 -3.04 -17.70 -11.55
N LYS A 131 -3.16 -18.35 -10.39
CA LYS A 131 -3.16 -19.83 -10.30
C LYS A 131 -4.24 -20.46 -11.17
N THR A 132 -5.47 -19.96 -11.11
CA THR A 132 -6.58 -20.47 -11.93
C THR A 132 -6.26 -20.35 -13.42
N ARG A 133 -5.72 -19.21 -13.87
CA ARG A 133 -5.34 -19.00 -15.27
C ARG A 133 -4.16 -19.85 -15.73
N LEU A 134 -3.27 -20.24 -14.80
CA LEU A 134 -2.17 -21.17 -15.04
C LEU A 134 -2.59 -22.65 -14.95
N GLY A 135 -3.88 -22.95 -14.71
CA GLY A 135 -4.37 -24.33 -14.57
C GLY A 135 -3.93 -25.03 -13.27
N ILE A 136 -3.53 -24.28 -12.24
CA ILE A 136 -3.09 -24.82 -10.96
C ILE A 136 -4.30 -25.11 -10.08
N SER A 137 -4.72 -26.38 -10.00
CA SER A 137 -5.88 -26.82 -9.22
C SER A 137 -5.60 -26.98 -7.71
N ALA A 138 -4.33 -27.07 -7.31
CA ALA A 138 -3.93 -27.27 -5.92
C ALA A 138 -4.47 -26.14 -5.01
N GLN A 139 -5.05 -26.51 -3.87
CA GLN A 139 -5.61 -25.57 -2.89
C GLN A 139 -4.70 -25.47 -1.66
N VAL A 140 -4.66 -24.28 -1.05
CA VAL A 140 -4.00 -24.09 0.24
C VAL A 140 -4.92 -24.49 1.39
N SER A 141 -4.35 -24.94 2.50
CA SER A 141 -5.11 -25.23 3.71
C SER A 141 -5.67 -23.96 4.34
N ALA A 142 -6.83 -24.07 5.01
CA ALA A 142 -7.52 -22.98 5.68
C ALA A 142 -6.60 -22.14 6.60
N ALA A 143 -6.97 -20.88 6.79
CA ALA A 143 -6.25 -19.96 7.68
C ALA A 143 -6.26 -20.49 9.12
N LYS A 144 -5.09 -20.48 9.76
CA LYS A 144 -4.99 -20.69 11.20
C LYS A 144 -5.28 -19.36 11.88
N SER A 145 -5.92 -19.42 13.05
CA SER A 145 -6.05 -18.24 13.91
C SER A 145 -4.71 -17.90 14.55
N TYR A 146 -4.42 -16.60 14.65
CA TYR A 146 -3.25 -16.07 15.34
C TYR A 146 -3.71 -15.06 16.39
N SER A 147 -2.88 -14.83 17.41
CA SER A 147 -3.10 -13.81 18.44
C SER A 147 -1.79 -13.06 18.75
N GLY A 148 -1.92 -11.89 19.37
CA GLY A 148 -0.77 -11.09 19.83
C GLY A 148 0.13 -10.53 18.72
N LYS A 149 -0.32 -10.54 17.46
CA LYS A 149 0.45 -9.95 16.36
C LYS A 149 0.36 -8.44 16.36
N ARG A 150 1.44 -7.81 15.91
CA ARG A 150 1.60 -6.36 15.76
C ARG A 150 1.81 -6.01 14.28
N PRO A 151 1.67 -4.73 13.88
CA PRO A 151 1.90 -4.32 12.50
C PRO A 151 3.27 -4.74 11.94
N ILE A 152 4.35 -4.69 12.74
CA ILE A 152 5.68 -5.15 12.33
C ILE A 152 5.73 -6.64 11.96
N ASP A 153 4.92 -7.49 12.61
CA ASP A 153 4.87 -8.92 12.27
C ASP A 153 4.24 -9.14 10.90
N VAL A 154 3.15 -8.41 10.62
CA VAL A 154 2.48 -8.43 9.31
C VAL A 154 3.42 -7.88 8.23
N PHE A 155 4.09 -6.76 8.52
CA PHE A 155 5.08 -6.16 7.63
C PHE A 155 6.20 -7.16 7.27
N ASN A 156 6.81 -7.80 8.28
CA ASN A 156 7.89 -8.77 8.06
C ASN A 156 7.42 -9.97 7.22
N LYS A 157 6.19 -10.46 7.45
CA LYS A 157 5.62 -11.55 6.65
C LYS A 157 5.39 -11.10 5.19
N LEU A 158 4.81 -9.93 4.97
CA LEU A 158 4.64 -9.36 3.62
C LEU A 158 6.00 -9.06 2.94
N HIS A 159 7.03 -8.70 3.72
CA HIS A 159 8.39 -8.53 3.21
C HIS A 159 8.99 -9.84 2.70
N GLN A 160 8.94 -10.91 3.49
CA GLN A 160 9.34 -12.25 3.06
C GLN A 160 8.57 -12.69 1.78
N ILE A 161 7.25 -12.47 1.75
CA ILE A 161 6.42 -12.78 0.57
C ILE A 161 6.89 -11.99 -0.64
N SER A 162 7.17 -10.69 -0.47
CA SER A 162 7.61 -9.82 -1.57
C SER A 162 8.92 -10.26 -2.21
N LEU A 163 9.86 -10.82 -1.43
CA LEU A 163 11.13 -11.34 -1.95
C LEU A 163 10.90 -12.69 -2.67
N ASN A 164 10.02 -13.54 -2.14
CA ASN A 164 9.69 -14.80 -2.82
C ASN A 164 8.90 -14.59 -4.13
N ILE A 165 8.15 -13.49 -4.26
CA ILE A 165 7.54 -13.12 -5.55
C ILE A 165 8.59 -12.64 -6.56
N GLU A 166 9.70 -12.01 -6.12
CA GLU A 166 10.80 -11.69 -7.04
C GLU A 166 11.44 -12.94 -7.64
N LEU A 167 11.52 -14.04 -6.87
CA LEU A 167 11.94 -15.33 -7.44
C LEU A 167 11.01 -15.79 -8.58
N LEU A 168 9.68 -15.59 -8.44
CA LEU A 168 8.71 -15.88 -9.50
C LEU A 168 8.90 -14.97 -10.71
N ASN A 169 9.16 -13.69 -10.47
CA ASN A 169 9.43 -12.71 -11.51
C ASN A 169 10.79 -12.93 -12.18
N GLN A 170 11.72 -13.61 -11.52
CA GLN A 170 13.11 -13.82 -11.96
C GLN A 170 13.85 -12.51 -12.26
N GLU A 171 13.39 -11.42 -11.67
CA GLU A 171 13.98 -10.11 -11.76
C GLU A 171 13.71 -9.36 -10.46
N PRO A 172 14.67 -8.55 -9.99
CA PRO A 172 14.43 -7.63 -8.88
C PRO A 172 13.48 -6.50 -9.32
N ILE A 173 12.94 -5.77 -8.36
CA ILE A 173 12.22 -4.53 -8.68
C ILE A 173 13.10 -3.58 -9.48
N SER A 174 12.62 -3.13 -10.64
CA SER A 174 13.40 -2.23 -11.49
C SER A 174 13.26 -0.76 -11.06
N PRO A 175 14.25 0.11 -11.38
CA PRO A 175 14.17 1.53 -11.08
C PRO A 175 12.93 2.23 -11.66
N ASN A 176 12.37 1.71 -12.76
CA ASN A 176 11.10 2.20 -13.32
C ASN A 176 9.96 2.20 -12.28
N HIS A 177 9.85 1.14 -11.49
CA HIS A 177 8.80 1.00 -10.48
C HIS A 177 9.04 1.93 -9.29
N VAL A 178 10.30 2.07 -8.87
CA VAL A 178 10.67 3.00 -7.80
C VAL A 178 10.38 4.43 -8.25
N PHE A 179 10.81 4.81 -9.45
CA PHE A 179 10.53 6.11 -10.07
C PHE A 179 9.03 6.41 -10.09
N ALA A 180 8.20 5.43 -10.47
CA ALA A 180 6.75 5.58 -10.52
C ALA A 180 6.13 5.95 -9.16
N VAL A 181 6.64 5.37 -8.05
CA VAL A 181 6.16 5.72 -6.70
C VAL A 181 6.73 7.06 -6.25
N VAL A 182 7.97 7.40 -6.59
CA VAL A 182 8.52 8.73 -6.29
C VAL A 182 7.74 9.83 -7.03
N MET A 183 7.26 9.60 -8.25
CA MET A 183 6.35 10.53 -8.93
C MET A 183 5.04 10.77 -8.18
N LYS A 184 4.50 9.76 -7.48
CA LYS A 184 3.33 9.96 -6.60
C LYS A 184 3.67 10.88 -5.43
N ILE A 185 4.84 10.70 -4.83
CA ILE A 185 5.35 11.59 -3.78
C ILE A 185 5.51 13.02 -4.33
N ASP A 186 6.08 13.17 -5.53
CA ASP A 186 6.26 14.47 -6.18
C ASP A 186 4.93 15.22 -6.37
N HIS A 187 3.91 14.56 -6.93
CA HIS A 187 2.56 15.13 -7.05
C HIS A 187 1.95 15.53 -5.70
N ASP A 188 2.14 14.71 -4.68
CA ASP A 188 1.66 14.99 -3.33
C ASP A 188 2.39 16.17 -2.68
N VAL A 189 3.69 16.34 -2.97
CA VAL A 189 4.46 17.51 -2.54
C VAL A 189 3.99 18.76 -3.26
N ASP A 190 3.70 18.68 -4.56
CA ASP A 190 3.14 19.81 -5.32
C ASP A 190 1.77 20.25 -4.77
N ASP A 191 0.92 19.30 -4.37
CA ASP A 191 -0.35 19.61 -3.70
C ASP A 191 -0.14 20.32 -2.36
N ILE A 192 0.85 19.91 -1.57
CA ILE A 192 1.22 20.59 -0.31
C ILE A 192 1.73 22.01 -0.60
N LEU A 193 2.64 22.19 -1.57
CA LEU A 193 3.15 23.51 -1.94
C LEU A 193 2.02 24.45 -2.37
N ARG A 194 1.10 23.95 -3.21
CA ARG A 194 -0.08 24.71 -3.66
C ARG A 194 -0.98 25.10 -2.48
N GLN A 195 -1.28 24.17 -1.59
CA GLN A 195 -2.08 24.44 -0.38
C GLN A 195 -1.42 25.50 0.53
N ARG A 196 -0.09 25.57 0.52
CA ARG A 196 0.69 26.54 1.30
C ARG A 196 1.05 27.81 0.54
N LEU A 197 0.58 27.96 -0.71
CA LEU A 197 0.91 29.08 -1.59
C LEU A 197 2.42 29.32 -1.70
N VAL A 198 3.20 28.22 -1.73
CA VAL A 198 4.65 28.25 -1.91
C VAL A 198 4.95 28.01 -3.38
N ASP A 199 5.58 28.99 -4.02
CA ASP A 199 6.02 28.84 -5.40
C ASP A 199 7.24 27.92 -5.49
N ASP A 200 7.16 26.89 -6.33
CA ASP A 200 8.30 26.02 -6.60
C ASP A 200 9.31 26.70 -7.53
N GLN A 201 10.40 27.20 -6.95
CA GLN A 201 11.54 27.79 -7.66
C GLN A 201 12.71 26.80 -7.77
N THR A 202 12.50 25.53 -7.45
CA THR A 202 13.55 24.51 -7.48
C THR A 202 13.70 23.90 -8.87
N PHE A 203 14.89 23.37 -9.12
CA PHE A 203 15.19 22.60 -10.33
C PHE A 203 15.76 21.24 -9.92
N PRO A 204 15.55 20.19 -10.74
CA PRO A 204 16.18 18.90 -10.52
C PRO A 204 17.71 19.08 -10.36
N PRO A 205 18.34 18.45 -9.34
CA PRO A 205 19.79 18.46 -9.22
C PRO A 205 20.44 17.82 -10.45
N ALA A 206 21.74 18.06 -10.65
CA ALA A 206 22.50 17.28 -11.62
C ALA A 206 22.39 15.77 -11.29
N LYS A 207 22.22 14.96 -12.32
CA LYS A 207 22.17 13.50 -12.18
C LYS A 207 23.54 12.98 -11.76
N VAL A 208 23.57 12.08 -10.78
CA VAL A 208 24.79 11.39 -10.36
C VAL A 208 24.92 10.11 -11.18
N GLU A 209 25.69 10.18 -12.26
CA GLU A 209 25.89 9.02 -13.14
C GLU A 209 26.50 7.84 -12.37
N GLY A 210 26.00 6.63 -12.64
CA GLY A 210 26.44 5.42 -11.95
C GLY A 210 25.96 5.25 -10.51
N ALA A 211 24.98 6.04 -10.06
CA ALA A 211 24.34 5.86 -8.75
C ALA A 211 23.87 4.41 -8.53
N LYS A 212 24.02 3.94 -7.30
CA LYS A 212 23.65 2.59 -6.87
C LYS A 212 22.41 2.62 -5.95
N PRO A 213 21.81 1.46 -5.65
CA PRO A 213 20.70 1.39 -4.71
C PRO A 213 21.02 2.00 -3.34
N VAL A 214 22.24 1.84 -2.81
CA VAL A 214 22.67 2.45 -1.54
C VAL A 214 22.62 3.98 -1.56
N ASP A 215 23.04 4.63 -2.64
CA ASP A 215 23.00 6.10 -2.80
C ASP A 215 21.55 6.60 -2.88
N THR A 216 20.71 5.81 -3.55
CA THR A 216 19.28 6.07 -3.67
C THR A 216 18.60 5.92 -2.31
N LEU A 217 18.91 4.87 -1.55
CA LEU A 217 18.39 4.63 -0.20
C LEU A 217 18.76 5.77 0.74
N ALA A 218 20.01 6.24 0.73
CA ALA A 218 20.44 7.40 1.51
C ALA A 218 19.63 8.65 1.17
N SER A 219 19.30 8.85 -0.11
CA SER A 219 18.44 9.96 -0.54
C SER A 219 16.99 9.81 -0.05
N VAL A 220 16.46 8.58 0.04
CA VAL A 220 15.14 8.30 0.65
C VAL A 220 15.13 8.66 2.14
N PHE A 221 16.19 8.34 2.88
CA PHE A 221 16.30 8.74 4.29
C PHE A 221 16.38 10.26 4.47
N ALA A 222 17.06 10.97 3.57
CA ALA A 222 17.04 12.43 3.56
C ALA A 222 15.62 12.99 3.32
N LEU A 223 14.88 12.43 2.34
CA LEU A 223 13.47 12.77 2.10
C LEU A 223 12.61 12.50 3.34
N MET A 224 12.74 11.31 3.96
CA MET A 224 12.03 10.95 5.19
C MET A 224 12.33 11.95 6.32
N GLY A 225 13.58 12.35 6.48
CA GLY A 225 13.99 13.35 7.47
C GLY A 225 13.25 14.69 7.29
N GLU A 226 13.09 15.16 6.05
CA GLU A 226 12.32 16.37 5.76
C GLU A 226 10.81 16.21 6.00
N ILE A 227 10.23 15.06 5.63
CA ILE A 227 8.82 14.73 5.94
C ILE A 227 8.62 14.76 7.46
N GLN A 228 9.50 14.11 8.23
CA GLN A 228 9.41 14.06 9.69
C GLN A 228 9.71 15.40 10.38
N ARG A 229 10.50 16.27 9.75
CA ARG A 229 10.67 17.67 10.19
C ARG A 229 9.33 18.40 10.11
N LEU A 230 8.66 18.34 8.96
CA LEU A 230 7.37 18.98 8.71
C LEU A 230 6.27 18.40 9.61
N GLN A 231 6.16 17.08 9.70
CA GLN A 231 5.27 16.41 10.65
C GLN A 231 5.43 16.91 12.09
N GLY A 232 6.67 17.15 12.54
CA GLY A 232 6.95 17.69 13.86
C GLY A 232 6.36 19.09 14.09
N GLN A 233 6.29 19.94 13.05
CA GLN A 233 5.72 21.29 13.15
C GLN A 233 4.21 21.28 13.38
N VAL A 234 3.53 20.23 12.92
CA VAL A 234 2.08 20.05 13.11
C VAL A 234 1.73 19.09 14.26
N GLY A 235 2.73 18.60 15.00
CA GLY A 235 2.52 17.74 16.17
C GLY A 235 2.30 16.26 15.84
N ILE A 236 2.66 15.81 14.64
CA ILE A 236 2.65 14.39 14.27
C ILE A 236 3.90 13.71 14.83
N GLY A 237 3.71 12.62 15.57
CA GLY A 237 4.82 11.83 16.12
C GLY A 237 5.63 11.09 15.04
N ARG A 238 6.96 11.10 15.18
CA ARG A 238 7.91 10.45 14.28
C ARG A 238 7.92 8.94 14.46
N THR A 239 8.18 8.22 13.36
CA THR A 239 8.45 6.77 13.39
C THR A 239 9.95 6.56 13.21
N ASP A 240 10.57 5.73 14.04
CA ASP A 240 11.98 5.36 13.90
C ASP A 240 12.14 4.29 12.80
N PHE A 241 12.91 4.63 11.76
CA PHE A 241 13.22 3.75 10.63
C PHE A 241 14.68 3.30 10.61
N SER A 242 15.46 3.54 11.68
CA SER A 242 16.87 3.12 11.76
C SER A 242 17.07 1.62 11.56
N ALA A 243 16.08 0.78 11.90
CA ALA A 243 16.11 -0.66 11.63
C ALA A 243 16.17 -1.02 10.14
N PHE A 244 15.90 -0.06 9.24
CA PHE A 244 15.95 -0.21 7.78
C PHE A 244 17.21 0.41 7.17
N GLU A 245 18.02 1.13 7.95
CA GLU A 245 19.31 1.63 7.50
C GLU A 245 20.26 0.44 7.37
N GLN A 246 20.48 -0.02 6.14
CA GLN A 246 21.46 -1.04 5.82
C GLN A 246 22.65 -0.37 5.14
N SER A 247 23.85 -0.61 5.66
CA SER A 247 25.10 -0.08 5.11
C SER A 247 25.72 -1.00 4.06
N GLU A 248 25.34 -2.28 4.04
CA GLU A 248 25.90 -3.32 3.17
C GLU A 248 24.78 -4.01 2.40
N ASP A 249 25.06 -4.35 1.14
CA ASP A 249 24.17 -5.14 0.25
C ASP A 249 22.76 -4.58 0.02
N VAL A 250 22.63 -3.25 -0.09
CA VAL A 250 21.34 -2.61 -0.42
C VAL A 250 20.85 -3.05 -1.80
N GLU A 251 19.66 -3.63 -1.85
CA GLU A 251 18.99 -4.02 -3.09
C GLU A 251 17.97 -2.97 -3.54
N PRO A 252 17.58 -2.95 -4.84
CA PRO A 252 16.46 -2.12 -5.30
C PRO A 252 15.15 -2.32 -4.51
N SER A 253 14.95 -3.53 -3.98
CA SER A 253 13.82 -3.88 -3.11
C SER A 253 13.78 -3.08 -1.82
N ASP A 254 14.94 -2.78 -1.23
CA ASP A 254 15.04 -1.98 -0.01
C ASP A 254 14.69 -0.52 -0.28
N VAL A 255 15.20 0.02 -1.39
CA VAL A 255 14.84 1.36 -1.86
C VAL A 255 13.33 1.46 -2.08
N PHE A 256 12.73 0.49 -2.78
CA PHE A 256 11.31 0.49 -3.05
C PHE A 256 10.46 0.42 -1.77
N ASN A 257 10.89 -0.39 -0.80
CA ASN A 257 10.24 -0.46 0.51
C ASN A 257 10.30 0.89 1.23
N MET A 258 11.47 1.53 1.29
CA MET A 258 11.64 2.80 2.01
C MET A 258 10.95 3.98 1.32
N VAL A 259 10.87 3.99 -0.01
CA VAL A 259 10.05 4.96 -0.75
C VAL A 259 8.57 4.80 -0.36
N GLY A 260 8.08 3.55 -0.24
CA GLY A 260 6.73 3.28 0.28
C GLY A 260 6.53 3.81 1.71
N MET A 261 7.53 3.67 2.59
CA MET A 261 7.47 4.25 3.94
C MET A 261 7.39 5.78 3.92
N ALA A 262 8.20 6.43 3.09
CA ALA A 262 8.16 7.87 2.92
C ALA A 262 6.79 8.34 2.41
N PHE A 263 6.20 7.61 1.45
CA PHE A 263 4.85 7.89 0.97
C PHE A 263 3.79 7.75 2.08
N ALA A 264 3.84 6.68 2.90
CA ALA A 264 2.93 6.52 4.05
C ALA A 264 3.01 7.67 5.05
N GLU A 265 4.22 8.15 5.36
CA GLU A 265 4.41 9.28 6.28
C GLU A 265 3.99 10.62 5.64
N LEU A 266 4.17 10.80 4.34
CA LEU A 266 3.67 11.98 3.63
C LEU A 266 2.13 12.05 3.66
N GLN A 267 1.43 10.91 3.57
CA GLN A 267 -0.04 10.90 3.65
C GLN A 267 -0.58 11.45 4.97
N THR A 268 0.08 11.20 6.10
CA THR A 268 -0.38 11.76 7.39
C THR A 268 -0.16 13.27 7.45
N LEU A 269 0.92 13.76 6.82
CA LEU A 269 1.15 15.18 6.68
C LEU A 269 0.05 15.84 5.83
N LYS A 270 -0.28 15.26 4.66
CA LYS A 270 -1.40 15.73 3.83
C LYS A 270 -2.72 15.78 4.61
N ALA A 271 -3.02 14.71 5.35
CA ALA A 271 -4.22 14.63 6.18
C ALA A 271 -4.29 15.75 7.23
N SER A 272 -3.15 16.10 7.85
CA SER A 272 -3.10 17.20 8.83
C SER A 272 -3.25 18.60 8.24
N LEU A 273 -3.15 18.71 6.91
CA LEU A 273 -3.34 19.94 6.15
C LEU A 273 -4.69 19.98 5.43
N ASP A 274 -5.60 19.05 5.76
CA ASP A 274 -6.90 18.86 5.13
C ASP A 274 -6.83 18.64 3.61
N ILE A 275 -5.70 18.13 3.11
CA ILE A 275 -5.54 17.78 1.69
C ILE A 275 -6.11 16.37 1.49
N THR A 276 -7.20 16.26 0.73
CA THR A 276 -7.90 14.98 0.48
C THR A 276 -7.60 14.39 -0.90
N THR A 277 -6.82 15.07 -1.73
CA THR A 277 -6.46 14.58 -3.07
C THR A 277 -5.73 13.26 -2.96
N ILE A 278 -6.09 12.29 -3.82
CA ILE A 278 -5.39 11.02 -3.94
C ILE A 278 -4.35 11.14 -5.04
N ALA A 279 -3.11 10.76 -4.78
CA ALA A 279 -2.10 10.67 -5.83
C ALA A 279 -2.60 9.77 -6.97
N PRO A 280 -2.37 10.15 -8.24
CA PRO A 280 -2.81 9.32 -9.36
C PRO A 280 -2.18 7.93 -9.29
N PRO A 281 -2.81 6.91 -9.90
CA PRO A 281 -2.20 5.59 -10.02
C PRO A 281 -0.80 5.67 -10.64
N ALA A 282 0.13 4.83 -10.18
CA ALA A 282 1.50 4.82 -10.69
C ALA A 282 1.51 4.54 -12.20
N GLU A 283 2.04 5.50 -12.97
CA GLU A 283 2.24 5.36 -14.41
C GLU A 283 3.34 4.35 -14.73
N ARG A 284 3.33 3.85 -15.97
CA ARG A 284 4.41 3.00 -16.46
C ARG A 284 5.54 3.88 -16.97
N PHE A 285 6.70 3.74 -16.34
CA PHE A 285 7.95 4.34 -16.80
C PHE A 285 8.86 3.27 -17.40
N GLU A 286 9.69 3.67 -18.36
CA GLU A 286 10.69 2.81 -18.99
C GLU A 286 12.04 3.54 -19.06
N GLY A 287 13.12 2.76 -19.15
CA GLY A 287 14.48 3.29 -19.29
C GLY A 287 15.01 4.06 -18.08
N LYS A 288 14.38 3.96 -16.90
CA LYS A 288 14.86 4.62 -15.68
C LYS A 288 16.02 3.84 -15.06
N THR A 289 16.95 4.60 -14.52
CA THR A 289 18.14 4.12 -13.80
C THR A 289 18.03 4.52 -12.32
N PRO A 290 18.86 3.95 -11.42
CA PRO A 290 18.92 4.42 -10.04
C PRO A 290 19.28 5.91 -9.95
N ALA A 291 20.08 6.43 -10.89
CA ALA A 291 20.42 7.85 -10.94
C ALA A 291 19.21 8.76 -11.21
N ASP A 292 18.26 8.32 -12.06
CA ASP A 292 17.00 9.03 -12.28
C ASP A 292 16.15 9.08 -11.00
N VAL A 293 16.07 7.94 -10.29
CA VAL A 293 15.33 7.82 -9.04
C VAL A 293 15.95 8.72 -7.96
N GLN A 294 17.27 8.67 -7.80
CA GLN A 294 18.00 9.49 -6.84
C GLN A 294 17.84 10.99 -7.13
N GLN A 295 17.95 11.40 -8.40
CA GLN A 295 17.77 12.78 -8.83
C GLN A 295 16.37 13.29 -8.46
N LEU A 296 15.32 12.50 -8.75
CA LEU A 296 13.94 12.87 -8.44
C LEU A 296 13.71 12.96 -6.93
N ILE A 297 14.15 11.97 -6.15
CA ILE A 297 14.02 12.02 -4.68
C ILE A 297 14.70 13.26 -4.11
N SER A 298 15.92 13.56 -4.59
CA SER A 298 16.67 14.75 -4.18
C SER A 298 15.96 16.05 -4.56
N TRP A 299 15.28 16.09 -5.72
CA TRP A 299 14.47 17.22 -6.13
C TRP A 299 13.24 17.41 -5.23
N VAL A 300 12.46 16.35 -5.01
CA VAL A 300 11.30 16.35 -4.11
C VAL A 300 11.71 16.80 -2.69
N THR A 301 12.89 16.39 -2.24
CA THR A 301 13.45 16.80 -0.94
C THR A 301 13.71 18.31 -0.90
N ARG A 302 14.22 18.91 -2.00
CA ARG A 302 14.41 20.36 -2.11
C ARG A 302 13.07 21.11 -2.14
N LYS A 303 12.05 20.58 -2.83
CA LYS A 303 10.69 21.14 -2.82
C LYS A 303 10.14 21.24 -1.40
N LEU A 304 10.21 20.16 -0.61
CA LEU A 304 9.76 20.17 0.79
C LEU A 304 10.53 21.16 1.68
N ARG A 305 11.80 21.45 1.37
CA ARG A 305 12.60 22.44 2.10
C ARG A 305 12.18 23.88 1.87
N LEU A 306 11.43 24.16 0.79
CA LEU A 306 10.81 25.48 0.60
C LEU A 306 9.76 25.76 1.70
N ILE A 307 9.22 24.73 2.33
CA ILE A 307 8.26 24.85 3.43
C ILE A 307 9.04 25.03 4.74
N GLU A 308 9.29 26.30 5.08
CA GLU A 308 9.96 26.65 6.33
C GLU A 308 9.08 26.36 7.55
N GLN A 309 7.78 26.74 7.48
CA GLN A 309 6.81 26.59 8.56
C GLN A 309 5.42 26.18 8.04
N LEU A 310 4.79 25.21 8.72
CA LEU A 310 3.40 24.79 8.46
C LEU A 310 2.35 25.51 9.33
N ARG A 311 2.79 26.23 10.36
CA ARG A 311 1.95 27.06 11.23
C ARG A 311 2.23 28.52 10.99
#